data_AF-A0A926Y084-F1
#
_entry.id   AF-A0A926Y084-F1
#
_cell.length_a   1.000
_cell.length_b   1.000
_cell.length_c   1.000
_cell.angle_alpha   90.00
_cell.angle_beta   90.00
_cell.angle_gamma   90.00
#
_symmetry.space_group_name_H-M   'P 1'
#
loop_
_entity.id
_entity.type
_entity.pdbx_description
1 polymer ?
#
loop_
_entity_poly.entity_id
_entity_poly.type
_entity_poly.pdbx_seq_one_letter_code
_entity_poly.pdbx_strand_id
1 'polypeptide(L)'
;MQTISYESLQAEHAWMIVSDQLQQRNNVLAKSISHMERKPGDLPMAGRLIMLRYHLKMSLRQLTQEARQQPPVSSNRLSNQWMHIHQLFFLLRQIDTELNRATTENDSLRSWMASLQGRVYRSGLLHLN
;
A
#
# COMPACT_ATOMS: atom_id res chain seq x y z
N MET A 1 8.82 34.60 2.37
CA MET A 1 7.64 33.74 2.09
C MET A 1 8.08 32.63 1.16
N GLN A 2 7.91 31.36 1.52
CA GLN A 2 8.13 30.25 0.57
C GLN A 2 6.99 30.26 -0.44
N THR A 3 7.28 30.46 -1.71
CA THR A 3 6.32 30.32 -2.80
C THR A 3 6.03 28.83 -3.00
N ILE A 4 4.88 28.37 -2.51
CA ILE A 4 4.37 27.02 -2.76
C ILE A 4 3.85 27.02 -4.21
N SER A 5 4.42 26.18 -5.07
CA SER A 5 3.92 26.01 -6.43
C SER A 5 2.70 25.08 -6.45
N TYR A 6 1.84 25.27 -7.47
CA TYR A 6 0.70 24.37 -7.70
C TYR A 6 1.15 22.90 -7.85
N GLU A 7 2.27 22.67 -8.54
CA GLU A 7 2.83 21.32 -8.72
C GLU A 7 3.32 20.71 -7.39
N SER A 8 3.82 21.52 -6.46
CA SER A 8 4.18 21.06 -5.11
C SER A 8 2.95 20.59 -4.34
N LEU A 9 1.83 21.33 -4.43
CA LEU A 9 0.56 20.91 -3.81
C LEU A 9 0.02 19.62 -4.42
N GLN A 10 0.13 19.46 -5.74
CA GLN A 10 -0.26 18.21 -6.41
C GLN A 10 0.59 17.03 -5.96
N ALA A 11 1.91 17.20 -5.83
CA ALA A 11 2.80 16.16 -5.34
C ALA A 11 2.47 15.77 -3.89
N GLU A 12 2.19 16.73 -3.01
CA GLU A 12 1.77 16.46 -1.63
C GLU A 12 0.43 15.70 -1.57
N HIS A 13 -0.54 16.11 -2.37
CA HIS A 13 -1.83 15.43 -2.47
C HIS A 13 -1.68 13.99 -2.98
N ALA A 14 -0.87 13.78 -4.02
CA ALA A 14 -0.57 12.46 -4.56
C ALA A 14 0.15 11.58 -3.54
N TRP A 15 1.12 12.13 -2.80
CA TRP A 15 1.79 11.43 -1.71
C TRP A 15 0.80 10.94 -0.65
N MET A 16 -0.12 11.81 -0.24
CA MET A 16 -1.14 11.50 0.77
C MET A 16 -2.03 10.34 0.29
N ILE A 17 -2.56 10.42 -0.93
CA ILE A 17 -3.44 9.38 -1.51
C ILE A 17 -2.72 8.04 -1.59
N VAL A 18 -1.53 8.00 -2.16
CA VAL A 18 -0.80 6.73 -2.37
C VAL A 18 -0.39 6.12 -1.03
N SER A 19 -0.01 6.96 -0.05
CA SER A 19 0.30 6.49 1.31
C SER A 19 -0.91 5.87 2.00
N ASP A 20 -2.10 6.48 1.89
CA ASP A 20 -3.33 5.91 2.45
C ASP A 20 -3.67 4.58 1.79
N GLN A 21 -3.61 4.49 0.46
CA GLN A 21 -3.86 3.25 -0.27
C GLN A 21 -2.89 2.13 0.14
N LEU A 22 -1.60 2.44 0.29
CA LEU A 22 -0.60 1.48 0.78
C LEU A 22 -0.90 1.01 2.20
N GLN A 23 -1.33 1.92 3.08
CA GLN A 23 -1.71 1.58 4.45
C GLN A 23 -2.95 0.67 4.46
N GLN A 24 -3.95 0.96 3.63
CA GLN A 24 -5.11 0.09 3.44
C GLN A 24 -4.68 -1.31 2.96
N ARG A 25 -3.79 -1.42 1.98
CA ARG A 25 -3.30 -2.71 1.48
C ARG A 25 -2.46 -3.47 2.50
N ASN A 26 -1.63 -2.78 3.28
CA ASN A 26 -0.91 -3.38 4.40
C ASN A 26 -1.88 -3.98 5.44
N ASN A 27 -3.00 -3.30 5.72
CA ASN A 27 -4.04 -3.82 6.60
C ASN A 27 -4.74 -5.05 6.02
N VAL A 28 -5.03 -5.06 4.72
CA VAL A 28 -5.58 -6.24 4.04
C VAL A 28 -4.59 -7.40 4.15
N LEU A 29 -3.31 -7.20 3.82
CA LEU A 29 -2.27 -8.21 3.95
C LEU A 29 -2.20 -8.80 5.36
N ALA A 30 -2.19 -7.94 6.39
CA ALA A 30 -2.15 -8.38 7.79
C ALA A 30 -3.36 -9.27 8.14
N LYS A 31 -4.57 -8.86 7.73
CA LYS A 31 -5.78 -9.64 7.98
C LYS A 31 -5.79 -10.97 7.20
N SER A 32 -5.30 -10.97 5.95
CA SER A 32 -5.19 -12.18 5.12
C SER A 32 -4.24 -13.20 5.75
N ILE A 33 -3.07 -12.74 6.22
CA ILE A 33 -2.10 -13.57 6.94
C ILE A 33 -2.76 -14.19 8.17
N SER A 34 -3.36 -13.37 9.04
CA SER A 34 -4.00 -13.85 10.27
C SER A 34 -5.20 -14.78 10.00
N HIS A 35 -5.85 -14.68 8.84
CA HIS A 35 -6.88 -15.62 8.43
C HIS A 35 -6.28 -16.99 8.07
N MET A 36 -5.23 -16.98 7.26
CA MET A 36 -4.58 -18.19 6.75
C MET A 36 -3.78 -18.93 7.82
N GLU A 37 -3.15 -18.23 8.76
CA GLU A 37 -2.40 -18.85 9.87
C GLU A 37 -3.26 -19.78 10.74
N ARG A 38 -4.59 -19.63 10.72
CA ARG A 38 -5.53 -20.48 11.46
C ARG A 38 -5.74 -21.85 10.81
N LYS A 39 -5.29 -22.05 9.57
CA LYS A 39 -5.50 -23.27 8.80
C LYS A 39 -4.14 -23.84 8.37
N PRO A 40 -3.73 -25.02 8.86
CA PRO A 40 -2.43 -25.61 8.53
C PRO A 40 -2.16 -25.72 7.02
N GLY A 41 -3.19 -26.01 6.22
CA GLY A 41 -3.08 -26.10 4.76
C GLY A 41 -2.80 -24.77 4.05
N ASP A 42 -3.10 -23.63 4.69
CA ASP A 42 -2.88 -22.30 4.12
C ASP A 42 -1.53 -21.67 4.56
N LEU A 43 -0.75 -22.36 5.42
CA LEU A 43 0.52 -21.86 5.95
C LEU A 43 1.55 -21.47 4.88
N PRO A 44 1.74 -22.23 3.77
CA PRO A 44 2.66 -21.81 2.71
C PRO A 44 2.27 -20.46 2.10
N MET A 45 0.97 -20.22 1.89
CA MET A 45 0.46 -18.96 1.37
C MET A 45 0.59 -17.83 2.41
N ALA A 46 0.33 -18.12 3.68
CA ALA A 46 0.59 -17.18 4.78
C ALA A 46 2.05 -16.73 4.82
N GLY A 47 2.99 -17.68 4.69
CA GLY A 47 4.42 -17.39 4.61
C GLY A 47 4.78 -16.44 3.46
N ARG A 48 4.24 -16.66 2.26
CA ARG A 48 4.45 -15.76 1.11
C ARG A 48 3.91 -14.36 1.36
N LEU A 49 2.70 -14.23 1.93
CA LEU A 49 2.16 -12.90 2.27
C LEU A 49 2.93 -12.20 3.40
N ILE A 50 3.48 -12.96 4.36
CA ILE A 50 4.37 -12.42 5.39
C ILE A 50 5.64 -11.83 4.75
N MET A 51 6.27 -12.56 3.82
CA MET A 51 7.43 -12.07 3.08
C MET A 51 7.09 -10.79 2.30
N LEU A 52 5.97 -10.77 1.58
CA LEU A 52 5.49 -9.58 0.86
C LEU A 52 5.29 -8.39 1.81
N ARG A 53 4.64 -8.59 2.95
CA ARG A 53 4.41 -7.56 3.97
C ARG A 53 5.72 -7.05 4.59
N TYR A 54 6.69 -7.94 4.79
CA TYR A 54 8.02 -7.56 5.25
C TYR A 54 8.73 -6.67 4.23
N HIS A 55 8.75 -7.05 2.95
CA HIS A 55 9.35 -6.25 1.89
C HIS A 55 8.70 -4.87 1.78
N LEU A 56 7.37 -4.80 1.85
CA LEU A 56 6.64 -3.53 1.90
C LEU A 56 7.13 -2.62 3.03
N LYS A 57 7.22 -3.15 4.26
CA LYS A 57 7.67 -2.39 5.43
C LYS A 57 9.09 -1.86 5.23
N MET A 58 9.98 -2.67 4.66
CA MET A 58 11.36 -2.27 4.41
C MET A 58 11.46 -1.21 3.32
N SER A 59 10.78 -1.38 2.19
CA SER A 59 10.75 -0.39 1.10
C SER A 59 10.15 0.94 1.56
N LEU A 60 9.06 0.93 2.34
CA LEU A 60 8.49 2.16 2.89
C LEU A 60 9.43 2.87 3.85
N ARG A 61 10.12 2.12 4.71
CA ARG A 61 11.12 2.70 5.62
C ARG A 61 12.25 3.36 4.83
N GLN A 62 12.75 2.71 3.79
CA GLN A 62 13.79 3.24 2.92
C GLN A 62 13.34 4.52 2.23
N LEU A 63 12.19 4.50 1.54
CA LEU A 63 11.64 5.67 0.85
C LEU A 63 11.39 6.86 1.80
N THR A 64 10.92 6.58 3.02
CA THR A 64 10.72 7.61 4.05
C THR A 64 12.05 8.21 4.51
N GLN A 65 13.10 7.39 4.64
CA GLN A 65 14.43 7.86 5.00
C GLN A 65 15.03 8.72 3.87
N GLU A 66 14.93 8.26 2.62
CA GLU A 66 15.40 9.00 1.43
C GLU A 66 14.68 10.35 1.30
N ALA A 67 13.36 10.38 1.49
CA ALA A 67 12.57 11.61 1.48
C ALA A 67 12.99 12.60 2.58
N ARG A 68 13.35 12.12 3.77
CA ARG A 68 13.80 12.97 4.89
C ARG A 68 15.23 13.48 4.75
N GLN A 69 16.08 12.76 4.04
CA GLN A 69 17.49 13.15 3.83
C GLN A 69 17.65 14.21 2.73
N GLN A 70 16.59 14.52 1.97
CA GLN A 70 16.69 15.50 0.89
C GLN A 70 16.84 16.93 1.43
N PRO A 71 17.87 17.67 0.97
CA PRO A 71 18.08 19.03 1.42
C PRO A 71 16.93 19.94 0.95
N PRO A 72 16.48 20.89 1.79
CA PRO A 72 15.27 21.68 1.55
C PRO A 72 15.35 22.60 0.32
N VAL A 73 16.55 22.86 -0.21
CA VAL A 73 16.83 23.80 -1.31
C VAL A 73 17.42 23.10 -2.54
N SER A 74 17.16 21.80 -2.74
CA SER A 74 17.62 21.15 -3.98
C SER A 74 16.82 21.62 -5.20
N SER A 75 17.52 21.95 -6.28
CA SER A 75 16.92 22.28 -7.59
C SER A 75 16.01 21.16 -8.14
N ASN A 76 16.21 19.92 -7.68
CA ASN A 76 15.48 18.74 -8.11
C ASN A 76 14.40 18.28 -7.12
N ARG A 77 14.05 19.08 -6.11
CA ARG A 77 13.12 18.68 -5.04
C ARG A 77 11.78 18.13 -5.57
N LEU A 78 11.15 18.84 -6.50
CA LEU A 78 9.86 18.42 -7.05
C LEU A 78 9.98 17.13 -7.86
N SER A 79 11.01 17.01 -8.70
CA SER A 79 11.29 15.79 -9.47
C SER A 79 11.49 14.58 -8.55
N ASN A 80 12.25 14.78 -7.47
CA ASN A 80 12.48 13.75 -6.46
C ASN A 80 11.21 13.36 -5.68
N GLN A 81 10.35 14.33 -5.34
CA GLN A 81 9.05 14.05 -4.73
C GLN A 81 8.19 13.18 -5.66
N TRP A 82 8.12 13.54 -6.94
CA TRP A 82 7.42 12.73 -7.94
C TRP A 82 8.03 11.34 -8.07
N MET A 83 9.36 11.21 -8.12
CA MET A 83 10.04 9.91 -8.17
C MET A 83 9.60 9.01 -6.99
N HIS A 84 9.61 9.55 -5.77
CA HIS A 84 9.17 8.78 -4.60
C HIS A 84 7.69 8.40 -4.67
N ILE A 85 6.81 9.30 -5.14
CA ILE A 85 5.39 8.99 -5.35
C ILE A 85 5.22 7.84 -6.35
N HIS A 86 5.98 7.85 -7.45
CA HIS A 86 5.96 6.76 -8.43
C HIS A 86 6.48 5.45 -7.84
N GLN A 87 7.52 5.48 -6.99
CA GLN A 87 8.01 4.30 -6.29
C GLN A 87 6.96 3.73 -5.32
N LEU A 88 6.28 4.58 -4.56
CA LEU A 88 5.15 4.18 -3.70
C LEU A 88 4.01 3.57 -4.51
N PHE A 89 3.67 4.17 -5.66
CA PHE A 89 2.63 3.66 -6.56
C PHE A 89 3.03 2.32 -7.18
N PHE A 90 4.30 2.13 -7.54
CA PHE A 90 4.80 0.85 -8.03
C PHE A 90 4.68 -0.25 -6.97
N LEU A 91 5.06 0.04 -5.72
CA LEU A 91 4.87 -0.88 -4.59
C LEU A 91 3.41 -1.27 -4.42
N LEU A 92 2.49 -0.30 -4.53
CA LEU A 92 1.05 -0.55 -4.44
C LEU A 92 0.60 -1.55 -5.52
N ARG A 93 0.99 -1.32 -6.78
CA ARG A 93 0.64 -2.23 -7.89
C ARG A 93 1.24 -3.62 -7.72
N GLN A 94 2.44 -3.72 -7.19
CA GLN A 94 3.07 -5.01 -6.91
C GLN A 94 2.29 -5.78 -5.84
N ILE A 95 1.86 -5.11 -4.76
CA ILE A 95 1.00 -5.72 -3.74
C ILE A 95 -0.31 -6.19 -4.34
N ASP A 96 -0.97 -5.35 -5.13
CA ASP A 96 -2.26 -5.70 -5.75
C ASP A 96 -2.11 -6.92 -6.67
N THR A 97 -1.02 -6.99 -7.44
CA THR A 97 -0.72 -8.13 -8.32
C THR A 97 -0.51 -9.41 -7.51
N GLU A 98 0.32 -9.35 -6.46
CA GLU A 98 0.61 -10.50 -5.62
C GLU A 98 -0.60 -10.97 -4.80
N LEU A 99 -1.40 -10.04 -4.28
CA LEU A 99 -2.66 -10.36 -3.60
C LEU A 99 -3.65 -11.03 -4.56
N ASN A 100 -3.81 -10.49 -5.77
CA ASN A 100 -4.71 -11.09 -6.76
C ASN A 100 -4.25 -12.49 -7.18
N ARG A 101 -2.94 -12.68 -7.32
CA ARG A 101 -2.34 -13.99 -7.57
C ARG A 101 -2.60 -14.95 -6.41
N ALA A 102 -2.39 -14.51 -5.16
CA ALA A 102 -2.67 -15.31 -3.98
C ALA A 102 -4.16 -15.71 -3.87
N THR A 103 -5.08 -14.81 -4.19
CA THR A 103 -6.52 -15.13 -4.23
C THR A 103 -6.89 -16.04 -5.39
N THR A 104 -6.14 -16.02 -6.49
CA THR A 104 -6.34 -16.95 -7.60
C THR A 104 -5.85 -18.35 -7.22
N GLU A 105 -4.74 -18.44 -6.50
CA GLU A 105 -4.11 -19.71 -6.11
C GLU A 105 -4.73 -20.36 -4.85
N ASN A 106 -5.47 -19.60 -4.03
CA ASN A 106 -6.03 -20.09 -2.76
C ASN A 106 -7.53 -19.73 -2.63
N ASP A 107 -8.40 -20.74 -2.74
CA ASP A 107 -9.86 -20.58 -2.69
C ASP A 107 -10.38 -20.15 -1.29
N SER A 108 -9.69 -20.59 -0.23
CA SER A 108 -9.99 -20.20 1.17
C SER A 108 -9.82 -18.68 1.34
N LEU A 109 -8.69 -18.15 0.88
CA LEU A 109 -8.38 -16.72 0.86
C LEU A 109 -9.34 -15.95 -0.05
N ARG A 110 -9.63 -16.47 -1.25
CA ARG A 110 -10.58 -15.85 -2.20
C ARG A 110 -11.96 -15.65 -1.56
N SER A 111 -12.50 -16.72 -0.97
CA SER A 111 -13.82 -16.72 -0.33
C SER A 111 -13.87 -15.73 0.84
N TRP A 112 -12.81 -15.68 1.64
CA TRP A 112 -12.70 -14.73 2.74
C TRP A 112 -12.59 -13.28 2.26
N MET A 113 -11.80 -13.00 1.23
CA MET A 113 -11.68 -11.67 0.61
C MET A 113 -13.01 -11.16 0.05
N ALA A 114 -13.79 -12.02 -0.61
CA ALA A 114 -15.14 -11.68 -1.07
C ALA A 114 -16.07 -11.31 0.10
N SER A 115 -15.96 -12.02 1.24
CA SER A 115 -16.74 -11.72 2.44
C SER A 115 -16.37 -10.37 3.09
N LEU A 116 -15.13 -9.89 2.88
CA LEU A 116 -14.69 -8.58 3.35
C LEU A 116 -15.23 -7.44 2.47
N GLN A 117 -15.23 -7.60 1.15
CA GLN A 117 -15.77 -6.59 0.23
C GLN A 117 -17.27 -6.33 0.51
N GLY A 118 -18.03 -7.38 0.83
CA GLY A 118 -19.41 -7.25 1.30
C GLY A 118 -19.58 -6.50 2.63
N ARG A 119 -18.55 -6.48 3.50
CA ARG A 119 -18.55 -5.71 4.76
C ARG A 119 -18.07 -4.27 4.58
N VAL A 120 -17.13 -4.01 3.68
CA VAL A 120 -16.64 -2.66 3.36
C VAL A 120 -17.73 -1.83 2.67
N TYR A 121 -18.53 -2.44 1.78
CA TYR A 121 -19.71 -1.79 1.18
C TYR A 121 -20.78 -1.38 2.20
N ARG A 122 -20.86 -2.04 3.36
CA ARG A 122 -21.75 -1.63 4.47
C ARG A 122 -21.17 -0.57 5.39
N SER A 123 -19.87 -0.28 5.31
CA SER A 123 -19.15 0.56 6.27
C SER A 123 -18.52 1.83 5.68
N GLY A 124 -18.41 1.95 4.35
CA GLY A 124 -17.62 3.02 3.71
C GLY A 124 -18.35 3.89 2.67
N LEU A 125 -19.62 3.61 2.36
CA LEU A 125 -20.38 4.32 1.31
C LEU A 125 -21.47 5.25 1.84
N LEU A 126 -21.37 5.72 3.09
CA LEU A 126 -22.33 6.65 3.69
C LEU A 126 -21.88 8.11 3.75
N HIS A 127 -20.72 8.49 3.21
CA HIS A 127 -20.21 9.87 3.34
C HIS A 127 -19.78 10.57 2.05
N LEU A 128 -20.17 10.09 0.87
CA LEU A 128 -20.04 10.86 -0.37
C LEU A 128 -21.24 10.62 -1.29
N ASN A 129 -22.35 11.30 -0.97
CA ASN A 129 -23.32 11.87 -1.91
C ASN A 129 -24.13 12.94 -1.17
#